data_AF-A0A183JQN5-F1
#
_entry.id   AF-A0A183JQN5-F1
#
_cell.length_a   1.000
_cell.length_b   1.000
_cell.length_c   1.000
_cell.angle_alpha   90.00
_cell.angle_beta   90.00
_cell.angle_gamma   90.00
#
_symmetry.space_group_name_H-M   'P 1'
#
loop_
_entity.id
_entity.type
_entity.pdbx_description
1 polymer ?
#
loop_
_entity_poly.entity_id
_entity_poly.type
_entity_poly.pdbx_seq_one_letter_code
_entity_poly.pdbx_strand_id
1 'polypeptide(L)'
;MNVFDFCNRSLIFSLQSLLGIPFPYNTPEQFEAFISQPICREWTTELTHRELTRPKVTVQSGRIIRPISKSAALLRDKDIERFVKQNKNS
;
A
#
# COMPACT_ATOMS: atom_id res chain seq x y z
N MET A 1 -20.58 -18.99 18.16
CA MET A 1 -19.62 -18.02 18.73
C MET A 1 -18.55 -17.80 17.66
N ASN A 2 -18.70 -16.73 16.87
CA ASN A 2 -17.83 -16.50 15.72
C ASN A 2 -16.50 -15.93 16.20
N VAL A 3 -15.43 -16.66 15.91
CA VAL A 3 -14.04 -16.37 16.28
C VAL A 3 -13.49 -15.05 15.69
N PHE A 4 -14.23 -14.34 14.83
CA PHE A 4 -13.83 -13.10 14.13
C PHE A 4 -13.53 -11.88 15.03
N ASP A 5 -13.67 -11.98 16.35
CA ASP A 5 -13.78 -10.82 17.24
C ASP A 5 -12.46 -10.31 17.83
N PHE A 6 -11.34 -11.02 17.64
CA PHE A 6 -10.13 -10.74 18.43
C PHE A 6 -9.11 -9.79 17.78
N CYS A 7 -9.19 -9.47 16.47
CA CYS A 7 -8.17 -8.64 15.82
C CYS A 7 -8.57 -7.15 15.66
N ASN A 8 -9.83 -6.79 15.36
CA ASN A 8 -10.22 -5.37 15.31
C ASN A 8 -11.72 -5.18 15.07
N ARG A 9 -12.56 -5.16 16.13
CA ARG A 9 -13.98 -4.83 15.94
C ARG A 9 -14.56 -3.87 16.99
N SER A 10 -14.16 -3.99 18.26
CA SER A 10 -14.77 -3.17 19.32
C SER A 10 -14.20 -1.73 19.41
N LEU A 11 -12.93 -1.52 19.03
CA LEU A 11 -12.26 -0.23 19.21
C LEU A 11 -12.42 0.73 18.01
N ILE A 12 -12.54 0.22 16.78
CA ILE A 12 -12.62 1.12 15.61
C ILE A 12 -13.99 1.82 15.53
N PHE A 13 -15.07 1.09 15.83
CA PHE A 13 -16.43 1.65 15.73
C PHE A 13 -16.68 2.76 16.77
N SER A 14 -16.12 2.62 17.98
CA SER A 14 -16.27 3.61 19.05
C SER A 14 -15.41 4.87 18.83
N LEU A 15 -14.23 4.73 18.22
CA LEU A 15 -13.32 5.85 17.94
C LEU A 15 -13.75 6.69 16.74
N GLN A 16 -14.35 6.10 15.71
CA GLN A 16 -14.78 6.81 14.50
C GLN A 16 -15.88 7.84 14.78
N SER A 17 -16.84 7.50 15.64
CA SER A 17 -17.92 8.41 16.03
C SER A 17 -17.44 9.71 16.70
N LEU A 18 -16.22 9.73 17.23
CA LEU A 18 -15.66 10.90 17.93
C LEU A 18 -14.80 11.82 17.04
N LEU A 19 -14.26 11.31 15.92
CA LEU A 19 -13.25 11.98 15.09
C LEU A 19 -13.71 12.30 13.65
N GLY A 20 -14.86 11.75 13.22
CA GLY A 20 -15.35 11.92 11.85
C GLY A 20 -14.64 11.00 10.84
N ILE A 21 -14.99 11.14 9.55
CA ILE A 21 -14.46 10.30 8.47
C ILE A 21 -13.05 10.80 8.10
N PRO A 22 -12.02 9.92 8.07
CA PRO A 22 -10.66 10.33 7.73
C PRO A 22 -10.53 10.59 6.21
N PHE A 23 -9.70 11.58 5.84
CA PHE A 23 -9.24 11.73 4.46
C PHE A 23 -8.48 10.46 4.04
N PRO A 24 -8.72 9.86 2.86
CA PRO A 24 -9.37 10.40 1.66
C PRO A 24 -10.83 9.92 1.42
N TYR A 25 -11.52 9.39 2.43
CA TYR A 25 -12.86 8.83 2.26
C TYR A 25 -13.95 9.90 2.34
N ASN A 26 -15.00 9.74 1.54
CA ASN A 26 -16.14 10.67 1.52
C ASN A 26 -17.37 10.15 2.27
N THR A 27 -17.52 8.82 2.38
CA THR A 27 -18.67 8.20 3.03
C THR A 27 -18.21 7.19 4.08
N PRO A 28 -18.98 6.99 5.17
CA PRO A 28 -18.58 6.09 6.25
C PRO A 28 -18.55 4.63 5.77
N GLU A 29 -19.40 4.26 4.82
CA GLU A 29 -19.46 2.89 4.27
C GLU A 29 -18.17 2.53 3.53
N GLN A 30 -17.55 3.49 2.84
CA GLN A 30 -16.27 3.28 2.16
C GLN A 30 -15.15 3.00 3.17
N PHE A 31 -15.15 3.74 4.27
CA PHE A 31 -14.18 3.55 5.33
C PHE A 31 -14.38 2.21 6.04
N GLU A 32 -15.62 1.89 6.42
CA GLU A 32 -15.99 0.63 7.07
C GLU A 32 -15.65 -0.58 6.22
N ALA A 33 -15.92 -0.52 4.92
CA ALA A 33 -15.54 -1.57 3.97
C ALA A 33 -14.01 -1.75 3.94
N PHE A 34 -13.25 -0.65 3.97
CA PHE A 34 -11.78 -0.70 3.94
C PHE A 34 -11.17 -1.31 5.21
N ILE A 35 -11.65 -0.94 6.40
CA ILE A 35 -11.13 -1.45 7.68
C ILE A 35 -11.61 -2.87 8.03
N SER A 36 -12.59 -3.40 7.30
CA SER A 36 -13.20 -4.69 7.60
C SER A 36 -12.24 -5.87 7.49
N GLN A 37 -11.12 -5.71 6.78
CA GLN A 37 -10.15 -6.76 6.54
C GLN A 37 -9.10 -6.83 7.66
N PRO A 38 -8.91 -8.01 8.31
CA PRO A 38 -7.90 -8.16 9.35
C PRO A 38 -6.49 -8.24 8.75
N ILE A 39 -5.54 -7.53 9.34
CA ILE A 39 -4.11 -7.52 8.94
C ILE A 39 -3.29 -8.54 9.76
N CYS A 40 -3.85 -9.06 10.86
CA CYS A 40 -3.19 -10.00 11.78
C CYS A 40 -2.68 -11.29 11.09
N ARG A 41 -1.57 -11.85 11.60
CA ARG A 41 -0.92 -13.06 11.05
C ARG A 41 -1.76 -14.32 11.21
N GLU A 42 -2.55 -14.37 12.26
CA GLU A 42 -3.40 -15.49 12.63
C GLU A 42 -4.64 -15.59 11.73
N TRP A 43 -4.96 -14.50 11.03
CA TRP A 43 -6.18 -14.33 10.22
C TRP A 43 -5.91 -14.28 8.72
N THR A 44 -4.64 -14.25 8.31
CA THR A 44 -4.21 -14.15 6.92
C THR A 44 -3.12 -15.18 6.64
N THR A 45 -2.96 -15.60 5.38
CA THR A 45 -1.83 -16.46 5.02
C THR A 45 -0.52 -15.69 5.14
N GLU A 46 0.60 -16.37 5.36
CA GLU A 46 1.91 -15.72 5.51
C GLU A 46 2.23 -14.81 4.32
N LEU A 47 1.96 -15.29 3.10
CA LEU A 47 2.17 -14.54 1.86
C LEU A 47 1.32 -13.27 1.82
N THR A 48 0.03 -13.36 2.17
CA THR A 48 -0.87 -12.21 2.19
C THR A 48 -0.48 -11.22 3.28
N HIS A 49 -0.10 -11.69 4.47
CA HIS A 49 0.38 -10.83 5.55
C HIS A 49 1.64 -10.05 5.13
N ARG A 50 2.59 -10.73 4.48
CA ARG A 50 3.81 -10.10 3.98
C ARG A 50 3.52 -9.04 2.93
N GLU A 51 2.54 -9.25 2.06
CA GLU A 51 2.15 -8.27 1.05
C GLU A 51 1.39 -7.08 1.67
N LEU A 52 0.47 -7.33 2.60
CA LEU A 52 -0.30 -6.27 3.28
C LEU A 52 0.58 -5.38 4.18
N THR A 53 1.64 -5.94 4.76
CA THR A 53 2.59 -5.20 5.62
C THR A 53 3.75 -4.58 4.85
N ARG A 54 3.86 -4.86 3.54
CA ARG A 54 4.92 -4.29 2.71
C ARG A 54 4.72 -2.79 2.54
N PRO A 55 5.71 -1.95 2.90
CA PRO A 55 5.59 -0.51 2.73
C PRO A 55 5.65 -0.12 1.25
N LYS A 56 4.96 0.97 0.89
CA LYS A 56 4.94 1.51 -0.48
C LYS A 56 6.33 1.86 -1.01
N VAL A 57 7.20 2.37 -0.14
CA VAL A 57 8.57 2.77 -0.50
C VAL A 57 9.54 1.96 0.37
N THR A 58 10.38 1.15 -0.29
CA THR A 58 11.46 0.40 0.35
C THR A 58 12.81 0.97 -0.06
N VAL A 59 13.64 1.32 0.91
CA VAL A 59 15.01 1.81 0.68
C VAL A 59 16.01 0.73 1.05
N GLN A 60 17.01 0.51 0.20
CA GLN A 60 18.11 -0.40 0.49
C GLN A 60 19.16 0.30 1.35
N SER A 61 19.54 -0.32 2.46
CA SER A 61 20.59 0.20 3.34
C SER A 61 21.95 0.25 2.63
N GLY A 62 22.75 1.29 2.89
CA GLY A 62 24.10 1.42 2.34
C GLY A 62 24.19 1.91 0.89
N ARG A 63 23.06 2.29 0.27
CA ARG A 63 23.03 2.84 -1.09
C ARG A 63 22.66 4.33 -1.08
N ILE A 64 23.46 5.15 -1.74
CA ILE A 64 23.12 6.56 -2.00
C ILE A 64 21.94 6.62 -2.98
N ILE A 65 20.84 7.27 -2.57
CA ILE A 65 19.68 7.57 -3.40
C ILE A 65 20.03 8.77 -4.28
N ARG A 66 20.17 8.54 -5.59
CA ARG A 66 20.41 9.60 -6.57
C ARG A 66 19.06 10.20 -7.01
N PRO A 67 19.01 11.50 -7.34
CA PRO A 67 17.83 12.09 -7.96
C PRO A 67 17.40 11.32 -9.21
N ILE A 68 16.10 11.28 -9.45
CA ILE A 68 15.54 10.65 -10.65
C ILE A 68 15.96 11.47 -11.87
N SER A 69 16.40 10.81 -12.94
CA SER A 69 16.74 11.48 -14.19
C SER A 69 15.49 11.98 -14.92
N LYS A 70 15.61 13.06 -15.71
CA LYS A 70 14.47 13.63 -16.46
C LYS A 70 13.78 12.62 -17.37
N SER A 71 14.53 11.67 -17.93
CA SER A 71 13.95 10.57 -18.73
C SER A 71 13.15 9.60 -17.86
N ALA A 72 13.65 9.21 -16.70
CA ALA A 72 12.95 8.29 -15.79
C ALA A 72 11.72 8.92 -15.11
N ALA A 73 11.68 10.24 -14.95
CA ALA A 73 10.55 10.93 -14.32
C ALA A 73 9.32 11.09 -15.24
N LEU A 74 9.52 11.15 -16.56
CA LEU A 74 8.46 11.44 -17.53
C LEU A 74 7.94 10.20 -18.26
N LEU A 75 8.74 9.13 -18.31
CA LEU A 75 8.46 7.96 -19.10
C LEU A 75 7.93 6.84 -18.21
N ARG A 76 6.93 6.10 -18.70
CA ARG A 76 6.59 4.82 -18.10
C ARG A 76 7.73 3.84 -18.39
N ASP A 77 7.92 2.85 -17.53
CA ASP A 77 9.02 1.89 -17.63
C ASP A 77 9.15 1.26 -19.04
N LYS A 78 8.01 0.96 -19.68
CA LYS A 78 7.92 0.46 -21.06
C LYS A 78 8.52 1.39 -22.11
N ASP A 79 8.41 2.69 -21.90
CA ASP A 79 8.90 3.70 -22.84
C ASP A 79 10.42 3.87 -22.69
N ILE A 80 10.96 3.75 -21.47
CA ILE A 80 12.40 3.74 -21.18
C ILE A 80 13.10 2.57 -21.91
N GLU A 81 12.53 1.36 -21.85
CA GLU A 81 13.07 0.17 -22.52
C GLU A 81 13.19 0.35 -24.05
N ARG A 82 12.22 1.03 -24.67
CA ARG A 82 12.22 1.32 -26.11
C ARG A 82 13.38 2.25 -26.50
N PHE A 83 13.62 3.31 -25.72
CA PHE A 83 14.73 4.23 -25.97
C PHE A 83 16.10 3.56 -25.82
N VAL A 84 16.27 2.67 -24.85
CA VAL A 84 17.53 1.92 -24.68
C VAL A 84 17.79 0.98 -25.86
N LYS A 85 16.75 0.33 -26.42
CA LYS A 85 16.90 -0.53 -27.60
C LYS A 85 17.31 0.26 -28.85
N GLN A 86 16.77 1.45 -29.07
CA GLN A 86 17.13 2.30 -30.21
C GLN A 86 18.61 2.71 -30.18
N ASN A 87 19.15 3.08 -29.02
CA ASN A 87 20.55 3.49 -28.89
C ASN A 87 21.56 2.34 -29.05
N LYS A 88 21.16 1.07 -28.88
CA LYS A 88 22.04 -0.10 -29.08
C LYS A 88 22.14 -0.54 -30.55
N ASN A 89 21.24 -0.07 -31.40
CA ASN A 89 21.15 -0.45 -32.80
C ASN A 89 21.78 0.60 -33.74
N SER A 90 22.50 1.58 -33.18
CA SER A 90 23.21 2.63 -33.91
C SER A 90 24.70 2.59 -33.64
#